data_AF-A0A8C5Z0P1-F1
#
_entry.id   AF-A0A8C5Z0P1-F1
#
_cell.length_a   1.000
_cell.length_b   1.000
_cell.length_c   1.000
_cell.angle_alpha   90.00
_cell.angle_beta   90.00
_cell.angle_gamma   90.00
#
_symmetry.space_group_name_H-M   'P 1'
#
loop_
_entity.id
_entity.type
_entity.pdbx_description
1 polymer ?
#
loop_
_entity_poly.entity_id
_entity_poly.type
_entity_poly.pdbx_seq_one_letter_code
_entity_poly.pdbx_strand_id
1 'polypeptide(L)'
;MKKSGVPFLLGLIFLVLFGVQGAPIMRNDRCSCISTRQGKIHPKALKDIKQFAPSPSCEKTEIIATMKNGNEECLNPDSGYVKKLVKMWKEKVSQKKKQKKGGKQKMKTFLKAKRPQRPHQKKTT
;
A
#
# COMPACT_ATOMS: atom_id res chain seq x y z
N MET A 1 28.16 -25.76 58.77
CA MET A 1 26.68 -25.70 58.70
C MET A 1 26.28 -24.81 57.54
N LYS A 2 25.38 -25.31 56.70
CA LYS A 2 25.15 -24.90 55.31
C LYS A 2 24.18 -23.70 55.30
N LYS A 3 24.66 -22.48 55.07
CA LYS A 3 23.83 -21.25 55.04
C LYS A 3 24.00 -20.45 53.72
N SER A 4 24.20 -21.13 52.59
CA SER A 4 24.36 -20.44 51.28
C SER A 4 23.19 -20.64 50.32
N GLY A 5 22.16 -21.42 50.68
CA GLY A 5 21.02 -21.70 49.79
C GLY A 5 19.81 -20.77 49.97
N VAL A 6 19.68 -20.14 51.15
CA VAL A 6 18.51 -19.32 51.50
C VAL A 6 18.29 -18.15 50.52
N PRO A 7 19.29 -17.31 50.17
CA PRO A 7 19.07 -16.20 49.24
C PRO A 7 18.73 -16.69 47.81
N PHE A 8 19.28 -17.83 47.40
CA PHE A 8 18.95 -18.43 46.10
C PHE A 8 17.51 -18.96 46.05
N LEU A 9 17.05 -19.62 47.11
CA LEU A 9 15.67 -20.10 47.20
C LEU A 9 14.68 -18.93 47.22
N LEU A 10 14.98 -17.86 47.96
CA LEU A 10 14.17 -16.62 47.94
C LEU A 10 14.13 -15.98 46.56
N GLY A 11 15.25 -15.93 45.83
CA GLY A 11 15.30 -15.42 44.46
C GLY A 11 14.46 -16.24 43.47
N LEU A 12 14.53 -17.58 43.56
CA LEU A 12 13.72 -18.47 42.73
C LEU A 12 12.21 -18.32 43.00
N ILE A 13 11.82 -18.21 44.28
CA ILE A 13 10.42 -17.98 44.66
C ILE A 13 9.91 -16.64 44.11
N PHE A 14 10.73 -15.58 44.18
CA PHE A 14 10.39 -14.29 43.58
C PHE A 14 10.20 -14.40 42.06
N LEU A 15 11.05 -15.14 41.35
CA LEU A 15 10.94 -15.32 39.90
C LEU A 15 9.66 -16.06 39.48
N VAL A 16 9.20 -17.02 40.31
CA VAL A 16 7.97 -17.78 40.08
C VAL A 16 6.72 -16.94 40.40
N LEU A 17 6.78 -16.08 41.42
CA LEU A 17 5.68 -15.19 41.82
C LEU A 17 5.52 -14.00 40.87
N PHE A 18 6.64 -13.40 40.46
CA PHE A 18 6.71 -12.36 39.43
C PHE A 18 6.95 -12.99 38.06
N GLY A 19 6.19 -14.06 37.76
CA GLY A 19 6.17 -14.64 36.42
C GLY A 19 6.08 -13.50 35.41
N VAL A 20 6.95 -13.55 34.38
CA VAL A 20 7.06 -12.51 33.36
C VAL A 20 5.68 -12.33 32.73
N GLN A 21 4.91 -11.40 33.28
CA GLN A 21 3.71 -10.89 32.66
C GLN A 21 4.24 -10.03 31.53
N GLY A 22 4.52 -10.66 30.39
CA GLY A 22 4.54 -9.94 29.14
C GLY A 22 3.17 -9.30 29.02
N ALA A 23 3.06 -8.04 29.43
CA ALA A 23 1.85 -7.27 29.25
C ALA A 23 1.51 -7.42 27.77
N PRO A 24 0.30 -7.88 27.41
CA PRO A 24 -0.10 -7.84 26.02
C PRO A 24 0.08 -6.39 25.62
N ILE A 25 1.06 -6.13 24.75
CA ILE A 25 1.22 -4.81 24.13
C ILE A 25 -0.15 -4.61 23.53
N MET A 26 -0.96 -3.72 24.12
CA MET A 26 -2.23 -3.31 23.58
C MET A 26 -1.87 -2.75 22.22
N ARG A 27 -1.95 -3.59 21.18
CA ARG A 27 -1.67 -3.22 19.81
C ARG A 27 -2.81 -2.29 19.46
N ASN A 28 -2.60 -1.01 19.73
CA ASN A 28 -3.49 0.01 19.27
C ASN A 28 -3.34 -0.03 17.75
N ASP A 29 -4.17 -0.83 17.07
CA ASP A 29 -4.22 -0.97 15.62
C ASP A 29 -4.22 0.44 15.02
N ARG A 30 -3.07 0.90 14.51
CA ARG A 30 -2.93 2.18 13.83
C ARG A 30 -3.36 2.00 12.38
N CYS A 31 -4.58 1.50 12.20
CA CYS A 31 -5.23 1.41 10.91
C CYS A 31 -5.46 2.83 10.36
N SER A 32 -5.29 3.00 9.05
CA SER A 32 -5.53 4.31 8.41
C SER A 32 -7.03 4.65 8.38
N CYS A 33 -7.87 3.64 8.36
CA CYS A 33 -9.32 3.75 8.31
C CYS A 33 -9.94 3.59 9.70
N ILE A 34 -10.54 4.68 10.19
CA ILE A 34 -11.33 4.69 11.43
C ILE A 34 -12.73 4.13 11.18
N SER A 35 -13.29 4.39 10.00
CA SER A 35 -14.62 3.93 9.61
C SER A 35 -14.68 3.67 8.10
N THR A 36 -15.51 2.70 7.70
CA THR A 36 -15.73 2.38 6.29
C THR A 36 -17.04 2.98 5.83
N ARG A 37 -17.03 3.59 4.64
CA ARG A 37 -18.26 4.05 3.98
C ARG A 37 -18.89 2.90 3.21
N GLN A 38 -20.21 2.77 3.34
CA GLN A 38 -21.02 1.79 2.63
C GLN A 38 -21.59 2.33 1.30
N GLY A 39 -21.13 3.50 0.85
CA GLY A 39 -21.61 4.14 -0.37
C GLY A 39 -21.19 3.41 -1.65
N LYS A 40 -22.06 3.44 -2.68
CA LYS A 40 -21.72 2.93 -4.02
C LYS A 40 -20.86 3.94 -4.77
N ILE A 41 -19.56 3.66 -4.90
CA ILE A 41 -18.63 4.53 -5.64
C ILE A 41 -18.57 4.16 -7.12
N HIS A 42 -18.91 5.10 -8.00
CA HIS A 42 -18.83 4.84 -9.43
C HIS A 42 -17.37 4.79 -9.93
N PRO A 43 -16.94 3.76 -10.69
CA PRO A 43 -15.56 3.61 -11.17
C PRO A 43 -15.02 4.78 -12.00
N LYS A 44 -15.87 5.62 -12.58
CA LYS A 44 -15.43 6.81 -13.35
C LYS A 44 -14.98 7.96 -12.46
N ALA A 45 -15.43 8.00 -11.21
CA ALA A 45 -15.12 9.08 -10.26
C ALA A 45 -13.85 8.79 -9.45
N LEU A 46 -13.39 7.54 -9.46
CA LEU A 46 -12.12 7.12 -8.88
C LEU A 46 -10.91 7.68 -9.65
N LYS A 47 -9.89 8.07 -8.88
CA LYS A 47 -8.57 8.49 -9.34
C LYS A 47 -7.52 7.42 -9.05
N ASP A 48 -7.60 6.79 -7.88
CA ASP A 48 -6.74 5.67 -7.49
C ASP A 48 -7.44 4.76 -6.48
N ILE A 49 -7.01 3.50 -6.40
CA ILE A 49 -7.45 2.56 -5.35
C ILE A 49 -6.21 1.86 -4.81
N LYS A 50 -6.01 1.98 -3.50
CA LYS A 50 -4.94 1.31 -2.75
C LYS A 50 -5.53 0.21 -1.88
N GLN A 51 -4.92 -0.96 -1.94
CA GLN A 51 -5.26 -2.12 -1.12
C GLN A 51 -4.08 -2.41 -0.21
N PHE A 52 -4.31 -2.36 1.10
CA PHE A 52 -3.33 -2.65 2.14
C PHE A 52 -3.69 -3.99 2.77
N ALA A 53 -2.72 -4.91 2.78
CA ALA A 53 -2.86 -6.19 3.45
C ALA A 53 -2.71 -6.01 4.97
N PRO A 54 -3.18 -6.97 5.78
CA PRO A 54 -2.91 -7.02 7.20
C PRO A 54 -1.40 -6.87 7.48
N SER A 55 -1.06 -6.07 8.48
CA SER A 55 0.32 -5.75 8.88
C SER A 55 0.46 -5.76 10.40
N PRO A 56 1.69 -5.80 10.95
CA PRO A 56 1.90 -5.75 12.41
C PRO A 56 1.34 -4.50 13.11
N SER A 57 1.01 -3.47 12.33
CA SER A 57 0.45 -2.19 12.79
C SER A 57 -1.07 -2.11 12.63
N CYS A 58 -1.67 -2.95 11.79
CA CYS A 58 -3.11 -3.02 11.53
C CYS A 58 -3.46 -4.44 11.07
N GLU A 59 -4.18 -5.20 11.89
CA GLU A 59 -4.52 -6.61 11.61
C GLU A 59 -5.58 -6.77 10.50
N LYS A 60 -6.18 -5.68 10.06
CA LYS A 60 -7.29 -5.67 9.08
C LYS A 60 -6.77 -5.34 7.68
N THR A 61 -7.44 -5.89 6.68
CA THR A 61 -7.24 -5.45 5.29
C THR A 61 -7.92 -4.11 5.09
N GLU A 62 -7.22 -3.12 4.54
CA GLU A 62 -7.79 -1.80 4.28
C GLU A 62 -7.81 -1.51 2.78
N ILE A 63 -8.88 -0.88 2.31
CA ILE A 63 -8.98 -0.42 0.91
C ILE A 63 -9.30 1.06 0.93
N ILE A 64 -8.40 1.87 0.40
CA ILE A 64 -8.54 3.33 0.35
C ILE A 64 -8.76 3.74 -1.11
N ALA A 65 -9.90 4.36 -1.36
CA ALA A 65 -10.28 4.92 -2.64
C ALA A 65 -9.97 6.41 -2.67
N THR A 66 -9.09 6.83 -3.57
CA THR A 66 -8.86 8.25 -3.85
C THR A 66 -9.76 8.65 -5.02
N MET A 67 -10.62 9.63 -4.79
CA MET A 67 -11.55 10.18 -5.76
C MET A 67 -10.89 11.28 -6.59
N LYS A 68 -11.46 11.59 -7.76
CA LYS A 68 -10.94 12.66 -8.64
C LYS A 68 -11.03 14.06 -8.04
N ASN A 69 -11.98 14.29 -7.14
CA ASN A 69 -12.10 15.52 -6.37
C ASN A 69 -11.05 15.64 -5.25
N GLY A 70 -10.21 14.63 -5.05
CA GLY A 70 -9.18 14.61 -4.00
C GLY A 70 -9.62 13.94 -2.71
N ASN A 71 -10.90 13.60 -2.55
CA ASN A 71 -11.39 12.95 -1.35
C ASN A 71 -10.88 11.51 -1.26
N GLU A 72 -10.48 11.10 -0.06
CA GLU A 72 -10.10 9.73 0.24
C GLU A 72 -11.20 9.07 1.08
N GLU A 73 -11.59 7.87 0.67
CA GLU A 73 -12.68 7.14 1.31
C GLU A 73 -12.28 5.69 1.56
N CYS A 74 -12.49 5.24 2.79
CA CYS A 74 -12.23 3.87 3.22
C CYS A 74 -13.37 2.95 2.83
N LEU A 75 -13.04 1.85 2.15
CA LEU A 75 -13.98 0.86 1.65
C LEU A 75 -13.86 -0.45 2.43
N ASN A 76 -15.01 -1.10 2.62
CA ASN A 76 -15.07 -2.39 3.30
C ASN A 76 -14.52 -3.51 2.39
N PRO A 77 -13.44 -4.22 2.77
CA PRO A 77 -12.86 -5.31 1.98
C PRO A 77 -13.77 -6.53 1.83
N ASP A 78 -14.70 -6.75 2.76
CA ASP A 78 -15.60 -7.91 2.77
C ASP A 78 -16.79 -7.73 1.82
N SER A 79 -17.08 -6.48 1.43
CA SER A 79 -18.17 -6.18 0.51
C SER A 79 -17.90 -6.73 -0.89
N GLY A 80 -18.81 -7.58 -1.39
CA GLY A 80 -18.73 -8.12 -2.74
C GLY A 80 -18.73 -7.04 -3.84
N TYR A 81 -19.34 -5.88 -3.58
CA TYR A 81 -19.27 -4.72 -4.47
C TYR A 81 -17.85 -4.16 -4.58
N VAL A 82 -17.18 -3.97 -3.43
CA VAL A 82 -15.82 -3.41 -3.37
C VAL A 82 -14.83 -4.33 -4.08
N LYS A 83 -14.95 -5.66 -3.90
CA LYS A 83 -14.14 -6.65 -4.63
C LYS A 83 -14.30 -6.52 -6.15
N LYS A 84 -15.53 -6.38 -6.64
CA LYS A 84 -15.81 -6.16 -8.07
C LYS A 84 -15.24 -4.82 -8.56
N LEU A 85 -15.38 -3.76 -7.76
CA LEU A 85 -14.86 -2.42 -8.08
C LEU A 85 -13.33 -2.43 -8.26
N VAL A 86 -12.61 -3.05 -7.33
CA VAL A 86 -11.15 -3.19 -7.39
C VAL A 86 -10.72 -3.96 -8.64
N LYS A 87 -11.40 -5.07 -8.97
CA LYS A 87 -11.12 -5.86 -10.18
C LYS A 87 -11.31 -5.01 -11.44
N MET A 88 -12.45 -4.34 -11.58
CA MET A 88 -12.73 -3.47 -12.73
C MET A 88 -11.72 -2.31 -12.86
N TRP A 89 -11.26 -1.76 -11.73
CA TRP A 89 -10.26 -0.69 -11.71
C TRP A 89 -8.90 -1.16 -12.22
N LYS A 90 -8.42 -2.32 -11.74
CA LYS A 90 -7.14 -2.92 -12.19
C LYS A 90 -7.13 -3.15 -13.71
N GLU A 91 -8.23 -3.65 -14.28
CA GLU A 91 -8.38 -3.83 -15.73
C GLU A 91 -8.29 -2.49 -16.49
N LYS A 92 -9.02 -1.46 -16.05
CA LYS A 92 -8.98 -0.13 -16.68
C LYS A 92 -7.59 0.50 -16.66
N VAL A 93 -6.86 0.36 -15.55
CA VAL A 93 -5.50 0.88 -15.41
C VAL A 93 -4.54 0.18 -16.38
N SER A 94 -4.66 -1.15 -16.53
CA SER A 94 -3.85 -1.94 -17.47
C SER A 94 -4.06 -1.48 -18.92
N GLN A 95 -5.32 -1.28 -19.33
CA GLN A 95 -5.66 -0.82 -20.68
C GLN A 95 -5.12 0.60 -20.97
N LYS A 96 -5.25 1.53 -20.02
CA LYS A 96 -4.68 2.88 -20.17
C LYS A 96 -3.15 2.88 -20.29
N LYS A 97 -2.46 1.98 -19.58
CA LYS A 97 -1.00 1.84 -19.71
C LYS A 97 -0.59 1.39 -21.12
N LYS A 98 -1.35 0.45 -21.74
CA LYS A 98 -1.09 0.01 -23.12
C LYS A 98 -1.25 1.14 -24.14
N GLN A 99 -2.33 1.92 -24.07
CA GLN A 99 -2.54 3.08 -24.95
C GLN A 99 -1.44 4.15 -24.80
N LYS A 100 -1.02 4.47 -23.56
CA LYS A 100 0.08 5.42 -23.34
C LYS A 100 1.42 4.93 -23.90
N LYS A 101 1.72 3.64 -23.83
CA LYS A 101 2.93 3.06 -24.45
C LYS A 101 2.89 3.20 -25.97
N GLY A 102 1.77 2.83 -26.61
CA GLY A 102 1.59 2.99 -28.06
C GLY A 102 1.74 4.45 -28.52
N GLY A 103 1.15 5.40 -27.79
CA GLY A 103 1.26 6.84 -28.07
C GLY A 103 2.68 7.38 -27.89
N LYS A 104 3.40 6.99 -26.82
CA LYS A 104 4.81 7.38 -26.62
C LYS A 104 5.73 6.83 -27.71
N GLN A 105 5.48 5.59 -28.13
CA GLN A 105 6.27 4.94 -29.18
C GLN A 105 6.05 5.65 -30.52
N LYS A 106 4.79 5.94 -30.88
CA LYS A 106 4.44 6.71 -32.10
C LYS A 106 5.00 8.13 -32.08
N MET A 107 4.96 8.83 -30.94
CA MET A 107 5.55 10.16 -30.78
C MET A 107 7.07 10.13 -30.94
N LYS A 108 7.77 9.16 -30.34
CA LYS A 108 9.22 8.97 -30.52
C LYS A 108 9.58 8.70 -31.99
N THR A 109 8.79 7.91 -32.70
CA THR A 109 8.98 7.67 -34.14
C THR A 109 8.74 8.93 -34.97
N PHE A 110 7.72 9.72 -34.64
CA PHE A 110 7.44 10.99 -35.32
C PHE A 110 8.54 12.03 -35.08
N LEU A 111 9.02 12.21 -33.84
CA LEU A 111 10.16 13.09 -33.55
C LEU A 111 11.45 12.62 -34.22
N LYS A 112 11.64 11.31 -34.43
CA LYS A 112 12.81 10.77 -35.14
C LYS A 112 12.70 10.97 -36.66
N ALA A 113 11.49 10.87 -37.23
CA ALA A 113 11.22 11.15 -38.64
C ALA A 113 11.31 12.65 -38.99
N LYS A 114 11.09 13.55 -38.01
CA LYS A 114 11.16 15.00 -38.19
C LYS A 114 12.54 15.63 -37.89
N ARG A 115 13.57 14.82 -37.57
CA ARG A 115 14.95 15.34 -37.43
C ARG A 115 15.48 15.75 -38.82
N PRO A 116 15.87 17.03 -39.04
CA PRO A 116 16.65 17.40 -40.21
C PRO A 116 17.99 16.66 -40.17
N GLN A 117 18.44 16.09 -41.29
CA GLN A 117 19.84 15.73 -41.44
C GLN A 117 20.67 17.01 -41.24
N ARG A 118 21.49 17.09 -40.19
CA ARG A 118 22.53 18.12 -40.12
C ARG A 118 23.50 17.87 -41.30
N PRO A 119 23.82 18.86 -42.14
CA PRO A 119 24.91 18.73 -43.09
C PRO A 119 26.22 18.63 -42.30
N HIS A 120 26.97 17.56 -42.55
CA HIS A 120 28.34 17.43 -42.08
C HIS A 120 29.17 18.49 -42.83
N GLN A 121 29.53 19.58 -42.17
CA GLN A 121 30.47 20.57 -42.74
C GLN A 121 31.85 19.88 -42.88
N LYS A 122 32.20 19.48 -44.11
CA LYS A 122 33.59 19.19 -44.52
C LYS A 122 34.32 20.53 -44.61
N LYS A 123 35.33 20.76 -43.77
CA LYS A 123 36.25 21.89 -43.92
C LYS A 123 37.48 21.42 -44.68
N THR A 124 37.55 21.80 -45.95
CA THR A 124 38.75 21.81 -46.80
C THR A 124 39.54 23.10 -46.53
N THR A 125 40.87 22.98 -46.62
CA THR A 125 41.97 23.97 -46.55
C THR A 125 42.82 23.80 -45.30
#